data_AF-A0AAU4DDC4-F1
#
_entry.id   AF-A0AAU4DDC4-F1
#
_cell.length_a   1.000
_cell.length_b   1.000
_cell.length_c   1.000
_cell.angle_alpha   90.00
_cell.angle_beta   90.00
_cell.angle_gamma   90.00
#
_symmetry.space_group_name_H-M   'P 1'
#
loop_
_entity.id
_entity.type
_entity.pdbx_description
1 polymer ?
#
loop_
_entity_poly.entity_id
_entity_poly.type
_entity_poly.pdbx_seq_one_letter_code
_entity_poly.pdbx_strand_id
1 'polypeptide(L)' 'MDSSAEPHEIPPVPGAAKVMEHLHARGHVTFGGSLTSETPGWIARTLVKHGKGGDFRNPEQIQTWAHEIGNELRSQGPA' A
#
# COMPACT_ATOMS: atom_id res chain seq x y z
N MET A 1 9.16 -19.01 -7.11
CA MET A 1 8.90 -17.92 -6.15
C MET A 1 9.52 -16.69 -6.78
N ASP A 2 8.72 -15.79 -7.34
CA ASP A 2 9.23 -14.58 -7.98
C ASP A 2 9.67 -13.59 -6.91
N SER A 3 10.95 -13.22 -6.90
CA SER A 3 11.55 -12.20 -6.02
C SER A 3 11.09 -10.77 -6.32
N SER A 4 10.02 -10.56 -7.08
CA SER A 4 9.44 -9.23 -7.34
C SER A 4 8.67 -8.65 -6.14
N ALA A 5 8.49 -9.43 -5.07
CA ALA A 5 7.89 -8.99 -3.82
C ALA A 5 8.93 -8.62 -2.75
N GLU A 6 10.21 -8.48 -3.12
CA GLU A 6 11.16 -7.79 -2.27
C GLU A 6 10.73 -6.32 -2.12
N PRO A 7 10.72 -5.76 -0.90
CA PRO A 7 10.25 -4.39 -0.67
C PRO A 7 11.21 -3.40 -1.29
N HIS A 8 11.04 -3.12 -2.58
CA HIS A 8 11.54 -1.89 -3.18
C HIS A 8 10.56 -0.77 -2.86
N GLU A 9 11.10 0.34 -2.37
CA GLU A 9 10.32 1.55 -2.15
C GLU A 9 9.74 2.00 -3.49
N ILE A 10 8.40 1.98 -3.58
CA ILE A 10 7.69 2.52 -4.74
C ILE A 10 7.58 4.03 -4.54
N PRO A 11 8.08 4.88 -5.45
CA PRO A 11 7.98 6.31 -5.31
C PRO A 11 6.50 6.74 -5.25
N PRO A 12 6.16 7.77 -4.46
CA PRO A 12 4.78 8.20 -4.32
C PRO A 12 4.30 8.74 -5.67
N VAL A 13 3.07 8.37 -6.05
CA VAL A 13 2.40 9.00 -7.20
C VAL A 13 2.21 10.50 -6.93
N PRO A 14 2.12 11.36 -7.95
CA PRO A 14 2.10 12.82 -7.77
C PRO A 14 1.05 13.33 -6.77
N GLY A 15 -0.15 12.72 -6.74
CA GLY A 15 -1.18 13.07 -5.78
C GLY A 15 -0.80 12.73 -4.33
N ALA A 16 -0.17 11.58 -4.11
CA ALA A 16 0.33 11.19 -2.79
C ALA A 16 1.50 12.11 -2.36
N ALA A 17 2.43 12.40 -3.26
CA ALA A 17 3.55 13.30 -3.00
C ALA A 17 3.07 14.69 -2.56
N LYS A 18 2.05 15.26 -3.23
CA LYS A 18 1.46 16.55 -2.86
C LYS A 18 0.84 16.53 -1.45
N VAL A 19 0.16 15.44 -1.08
CA VAL A 19 -0.42 15.30 0.26
C VAL A 19 0.67 15.12 1.32
N MET A 20 1.72 14.35 1.01
CA MET A 20 2.87 14.19 1.90
C MET A 20 3.55 15.53 2.19
N GLU A 21 3.77 16.35 1.17
CA GLU A 21 4.33 17.70 1.32
C GLU A 21 3.43 18.56 2.22
N HIS A 22 2.12 18.57 1.98
CA HIS A 22 1.17 19.37 2.75
C HIS A 22 1.08 18.94 4.22
N LEU A 23 1.20 17.64 4.50
CA LEU A 23 1.12 17.08 5.86
C LEU A 23 2.48 17.02 6.57
N HIS A 24 3.57 17.42 5.91
CA HIS A 24 4.94 17.17 6.37
C HIS A 24 5.15 15.69 6.76
N ALA A 25 4.61 14.78 5.95
CA ALA A 25 4.71 13.35 6.22
C ALA A 25 6.18 12.91 6.26
N ARG A 26 6.53 12.09 7.26
CA ARG A 26 7.90 11.58 7.47
C ARG A 26 8.28 10.47 6.47
N GLY A 27 7.30 9.90 5.79
CA GLY A 27 7.48 8.85 4.79
C GLY A 27 6.14 8.34 4.26
N HIS A 28 6.18 7.40 3.33
CA HIS A 28 5.02 6.69 2.81
C HIS A 28 5.34 5.22 2.61
N VAL A 29 4.29 4.40 2.50
CA VAL A 29 4.40 3.01 2.07
C VAL A 29 3.28 2.74 1.08
N THR A 30 3.54 1.94 0.06
CA THR A 30 2.54 1.52 -0.92
C THR A 30 2.29 0.04 -0.79
N PHE A 31 1.02 -0.36 -0.65
CA PHE A 31 0.60 -1.75 -0.65
C PHE A 31 -0.09 -2.10 -1.97
N GLY A 32 -0.07 -3.38 -2.33
CA GLY A 32 -0.90 -3.89 -3.42
C GLY A 32 -2.39 -3.61 -3.18
N GLY A 33 -3.15 -3.45 -4.26
CA GLY A 33 -4.60 -3.27 -4.20
C GLY A 33 -5.36 -4.59 -4.28
N SER A 34 -6.69 -4.50 -4.25
CA SER A 34 -7.59 -5.60 -4.55
C SER A 34 -8.41 -5.29 -5.80
N LEU A 35 -8.40 -6.21 -6.75
CA LEU A 35 -9.11 -6.12 -8.02
C LEU A 35 -10.01 -7.35 -8.18
N THR A 36 -11.26 -7.21 -7.73
CA THR A 36 -12.26 -8.29 -7.72
C THR A 36 -13.46 -7.92 -8.61
N SER A 37 -14.40 -8.86 -8.77
CA SER A 37 -15.68 -8.59 -9.45
C SER A 37 -16.46 -7.44 -8.83
N GLU A 38 -16.24 -7.19 -7.54
CA GLU A 38 -16.90 -6.13 -6.76
C GLU A 38 -16.20 -4.77 -6.91
N THR A 39 -15.01 -4.73 -7.51
CA THR A 39 -14.30 -3.46 -7.76
C THR A 39 -15.07 -2.66 -8.83
N PRO A 40 -15.53 -1.43 -8.52
CA PRO A 40 -16.33 -0.64 -9.45
C PRO A 40 -15.49 -0.18 -10.64
N GLY A 41 -16.17 0.01 -11.78
CA GLY A 41 -15.59 0.60 -12.99
C GLY A 41 -15.38 -0.40 -14.13
N TRP A 42 -15.52 0.11 -15.35
CA TRP A 42 -15.47 -0.72 -16.56
C TRP A 42 -14.08 -1.36 -16.78
N ILE A 43 -13.00 -0.62 -16.48
CA ILE A 43 -11.62 -1.13 -16.59
C ILE A 43 -11.40 -2.31 -15.64
N ALA A 44 -11.83 -2.19 -14.38
CA ALA A 44 -11.71 -3.25 -13.39
C ALA A 44 -12.43 -4.53 -13.86
N ARG A 45 -13.67 -4.39 -14.34
CA ARG A 45 -14.45 -5.52 -14.86
C ARG A 45 -13.76 -6.23 -16.03
N THR A 46 -13.15 -5.47 -16.95
CA THR A 46 -12.41 -6.02 -18.09
C THR A 46 -11.15 -6.75 -17.65
N LEU A 47 -10.37 -6.18 -16.72
CA LEU A 47 -9.17 -6.82 -16.18
C LEU A 47 -9.48 -8.15 -15.48
N VAL A 48 -10.54 -8.19 -14.66
CA VAL A 48 -10.99 -9.42 -14.00
C VAL A 48 -11.40 -10.48 -15.03
N LYS A 49 -12.16 -10.10 -16.07
CA LYS A 49 -12.56 -11.02 -17.15
C LYS A 49 -11.37 -11.62 -17.92
N HIS A 50 -10.26 -10.88 -18.04
CA HIS A 50 -9.03 -11.35 -18.67
C HIS A 50 -8.08 -12.09 -17.71
N GLY A 51 -8.56 -12.50 -16.53
CA GLY A 51 -7.75 -13.25 -15.57
C GLY A 51 -6.68 -12.41 -14.87
N LYS A 52 -6.77 -11.07 -14.95
CA LYS A 52 -5.87 -10.12 -14.27
C LYS A 52 -6.43 -9.62 -12.93
N GLY A 53 -7.50 -10.23 -12.45
CA GLY A 53 -8.05 -9.98 -11.12
C GLY A 53 -7.24 -10.67 -10.03
N GLY A 54 -7.39 -10.22 -8.79
CA GLY A 54 -6.70 -10.77 -7.64
C GLY A 54 -6.67 -9.83 -6.45
N ASP A 55 -6.34 -10.38 -5.30
CA ASP A 55 -5.90 -9.58 -4.16
C ASP A 55 -4.37 -9.60 -4.13
N PHE A 56 -3.77 -8.43 -4.27
CA PHE A 56 -2.32 -8.26 -4.31
C PHE A 56 -1.79 -7.65 -3.01
N ARG A 57 -2.66 -7.47 -2.01
CA ARG A 57 -2.23 -7.08 -0.67
C ARG A 57 -1.41 -8.21 -0.06
N ASN A 58 -0.33 -7.84 0.63
CA ASN A 58 0.44 -8.75 1.47
C ASN A 58 0.09 -8.47 2.95
N PRO A 59 -0.75 -9.31 3.60
CA PRO A 59 -1.17 -9.08 4.98
C PRO A 59 -0.02 -9.09 5.98
N GLU A 60 1.02 -9.89 5.74
CA GLU A 60 2.21 -9.95 6.60
C GLU A 60 3.00 -8.65 6.51
N GLN A 61 3.21 -8.13 5.29
CA GLN A 61 3.87 -6.84 5.09
C GLN A 61 3.08 -5.69 5.74
N ILE A 62 1.76 -5.68 5.61
CA ILE A 62 0.88 -4.68 6.23
C ILE A 62 0.98 -4.74 7.76
N GLN A 63 0.97 -5.95 8.33
CA GLN A 63 1.09 -6.14 9.78
C GLN A 63 2.44 -5.67 10.30
N THR A 64 3.54 -6.07 9.65
CA THR A 64 4.89 -5.63 10.03
C THR A 64 5.00 -4.12 10.04
N TRP A 65 4.57 -3.45 8.97
CA TRP A 65 4.56 -1.98 8.90
C TRP A 65 3.70 -1.35 10.00
N ALA A 66 2.49 -1.88 10.24
CA ALA A 66 1.62 -1.36 11.29
C ALA A 66 2.23 -1.51 12.70
N HIS A 67 2.91 -2.63 12.96
CA HIS A 67 3.64 -2.86 14.21
C HIS A 67 4.82 -1.89 14.37
N GLU A 68 5.59 -1.63 13.32
CA GLU A 68 6.69 -0.66 13.33
C GLU A 68 6.20 0.74 13.67
N ILE A 69 5.15 1.23 12.99
CA ILE A 69 4.55 2.54 13.30
C ILE A 69 4.00 2.57 14.73
N GLY A 70 3.33 1.50 15.18
CA GLY A 70 2.85 1.40 16.56
C GLY A 70 3.97 1.41 17.61
N ASN A 71 5.12 0.82 17.31
CA ASN A 71 6.30 0.88 18.17
C ASN A 71 6.89 2.28 18.22
N GLU A 72 7.01 2.92 17.06
CA GLU A 72 7.52 4.27 16.94
C GLU A 72 6.64 5.30 17.67
N LEU A 73 5.31 5.22 17.53
CA LEU A 73 4.40 6.12 18.23
C LEU A 73 4.45 5.93 19.75
N ARG A 74 4.65 4.69 20.23
CA ARG A 74 4.79 4.40 21.66
C ARG A 74 6.13 4.87 22.22
N SER A 75 7.22 4.77 21.46
CA SER A 75 8.53 5.29 21.89
C SER A 75 8.56 6.82 21.95
N GLN A 76 7.60 7.49 21.30
CA GLN A 76 7.39 8.93 21.34
C GLN A 76 6.36 9.37 22.41
N GLY A 77 5.81 8.43 23.21
CA GLY A 77 4.90 8.72 24.33
C GLY A 77 5.56 9.52 25.47
N PRO A 78 4.80 10.23 26.31
CA PRO A 78 5.28 11.43 27.03
C PRO A 78 6.38 11.09 28.04
N ALA A 79 7.30 12.03 28.21
CA ALA A 79 8.21 12.10 29.34
C ALA A 79 7.46 12.18 30.69
#